data_AF-A0A960ME09-F1
#
_entry.id   AF-A0A960ME09-F1
#
_cell.length_a   1.000
_cell.length_b   1.000
_cell.length_c   1.000
_cell.angle_alpha   90.00
_cell.angle_beta   90.00
_cell.angle_gamma   90.00
#
_symmetry.space_group_name_H-M   'P 1'
#
loop_
_entity.id
_entity.type
_entity.pdbx_description
1 polymer ?
#
loop_
_entity_poly.entity_id
_entity_poly.type
_entity_poly.pdbx_seq_one_letter_code
_entity_poly.pdbx_strand_id
1 'polypeptide(L)'
;MVGDEREFPFLEMGRSMLLNFQERLRLLKDYRCPVDSHVRDWLRSYLGDEAASVFGPEEALLPDALVLEKHGLARLLSLPARSDRFESDIVSSYRVWQGVCHNPAKDRRTTAGVFHVTEGGLPIPADKLAVPRAVFARLLKSALNPPRSLMTLPYTAEEAAPVEAFVSLLLRPKIAPEVPGYIVEKSMEIR
;
A
#
# COMPACT_ATOMS: atom_id res chain seq x y z
N MET A 1 0.04 1.71 -20.87
CA MET A 1 -1.09 0.82 -21.22
C MET A 1 -0.49 -0.55 -21.46
N VAL A 2 -1.17 -1.64 -21.08
CA VAL A 2 -0.75 -2.97 -21.52
C VAL A 2 -1.37 -3.20 -22.89
N GLY A 3 -0.56 -3.52 -23.90
CA GLY A 3 -1.02 -3.64 -25.28
C GLY A 3 -1.05 -2.33 -26.07
N ASP A 4 -1.55 -2.40 -27.32
CA ASP A 4 -1.59 -1.28 -28.25
C ASP A 4 -2.90 -0.47 -28.06
N GLU A 5 -2.81 0.86 -28.04
CA GLU A 5 -3.99 1.73 -27.89
C GLU A 5 -5.07 1.44 -28.95
N ARG A 6 -4.65 1.02 -30.15
CA ARG A 6 -5.53 0.67 -31.28
C ARG A 6 -6.42 -0.54 -31.00
N GLU A 7 -6.06 -1.37 -30.01
CA GLU A 7 -6.86 -2.53 -29.59
C GLU A 7 -8.02 -2.12 -28.66
N PHE A 8 -8.07 -0.88 -28.19
CA PHE A 8 -9.05 -0.38 -27.21
C PHE A 8 -9.83 0.85 -27.72
N PRO A 9 -10.62 0.73 -28.81
CA PRO A 9 -11.31 1.87 -29.43
C PRO A 9 -12.30 2.59 -28.49
N PHE A 10 -12.92 1.86 -27.55
CA PHE A 10 -13.79 2.46 -26.53
C PHE A 10 -13.01 3.33 -25.53
N LEU A 11 -11.77 2.95 -25.22
CA LEU A 11 -10.91 3.73 -24.33
C LEU A 11 -10.44 5.01 -25.02
N GLU A 12 -10.17 4.94 -26.32
CA GLU A 12 -9.85 6.11 -27.15
C GLU A 12 -11.01 7.11 -27.16
N MET A 13 -12.24 6.64 -27.38
CA MET A 13 -13.45 7.47 -27.33
C MET A 13 -13.66 8.13 -25.95
N GLY A 14 -13.35 7.43 -24.87
CA GLY A 14 -13.49 7.92 -23.49
C GLY A 14 -12.30 8.76 -22.98
N ARG A 15 -11.23 8.91 -23.76
CA ARG A 15 -9.96 9.51 -23.32
C ARG A 15 -10.12 10.95 -22.88
N SER A 16 -10.93 11.74 -23.60
CA SER A 16 -11.19 13.14 -23.26
C SER A 16 -11.88 13.28 -21.89
N MET A 17 -12.80 12.37 -21.56
CA MET A 17 -13.45 12.33 -20.25
C MET A 17 -12.49 11.92 -19.15
N LEU A 18 -11.65 10.91 -19.38
CA LEU A 18 -10.62 10.49 -18.42
C LEU A 18 -9.61 11.61 -18.15
N LEU A 19 -9.14 12.31 -19.18
CA LEU A 19 -8.24 13.46 -19.02
C LEU A 19 -8.91 14.61 -18.26
N ASN A 20 -10.17 14.93 -18.57
CA ASN A 20 -10.90 15.95 -17.83
C ASN A 20 -11.06 15.57 -16.35
N PHE A 21 -11.35 14.30 -16.08
CA PHE A 21 -11.45 13.79 -14.71
C PHE A 21 -10.11 13.83 -13.98
N GLN A 22 -9.01 13.47 -14.65
CA GLN A 22 -7.65 13.57 -14.09
C GLN A 22 -7.27 15.01 -13.72
N GLU A 23 -7.56 15.99 -14.58
CA GLU A 23 -7.29 17.40 -14.27
C GLU A 23 -8.16 17.91 -13.11
N ARG A 24 -9.41 17.46 -12.99
CA ARG A 24 -10.25 17.77 -11.81
C ARG A 24 -9.67 17.14 -10.54
N LEU A 25 -9.21 15.89 -10.60
CA LEU A 25 -8.56 15.22 -9.47
C LEU A 25 -7.26 15.89 -9.06
N ARG A 26 -6.52 16.48 -10.01
CA ARG A 26 -5.30 17.25 -9.71
C ARG A 26 -5.57 18.43 -8.78
N LEU A 27 -6.71 19.10 -8.93
CA LEU A 27 -7.16 20.17 -8.04
C LEU A 27 -7.53 19.69 -6.64
N LEU A 28 -7.83 18.39 -6.50
CA LEU A 28 -8.20 17.73 -5.25
C LEU A 28 -7.06 16.89 -4.67
N LYS A 29 -5.84 17.02 -5.19
CA LYS A 29 -4.70 16.16 -4.81
C LYS A 29 -4.39 16.19 -3.31
N ASP A 30 -4.70 17.31 -2.64
CA ASP A 30 -4.46 17.48 -1.21
C ASP A 30 -5.50 16.78 -0.32
N TYR A 31 -6.62 16.32 -0.91
CA TYR A 31 -7.68 15.61 -0.20
C TYR A 31 -7.40 14.11 -0.17
N ARG A 32 -6.91 13.64 0.97
CA ARG A 32 -6.76 12.22 1.26
C ARG A 32 -8.10 11.62 1.72
N CYS A 33 -8.27 10.31 1.55
CA CYS A 33 -9.43 9.63 2.10
C CYS A 33 -9.45 9.78 3.65
N PRO A 34 -10.62 9.64 4.31
CA PRO A 34 -10.72 9.87 5.75
C PRO A 34 -9.75 9.05 6.60
N VAL A 35 -9.51 7.78 6.21
CA VAL A 35 -8.62 6.88 6.93
C VAL A 35 -7.16 7.33 6.82
N ASP A 36 -6.72 7.67 5.61
CA ASP A 36 -5.36 8.18 5.37
C ASP A 36 -5.15 9.53 6.06
N SER A 37 -6.19 10.37 6.10
CA SER A 37 -6.16 11.64 6.85
C SER A 37 -5.96 11.39 8.34
N HIS A 38 -6.69 10.45 8.93
CA HIS A 38 -6.53 10.07 10.33
C HIS A 38 -5.13 9.55 10.64
N VAL A 39 -4.61 8.63 9.81
CA VAL A 39 -3.25 8.07 9.99
C VAL A 39 -2.19 9.16 9.85
N ARG A 40 -2.31 10.02 8.83
CA ARG A 40 -1.39 11.16 8.63
C ARG A 40 -1.41 12.11 9.82
N ASP A 41 -2.59 12.48 10.30
CA ASP A 41 -2.72 13.46 11.39
C ASP A 41 -2.20 12.90 12.70
N TRP A 42 -2.44 11.61 12.96
CA TRP A 42 -1.82 10.90 14.08
C TRP A 42 -0.29 10.85 13.95
N LEU A 43 0.25 10.50 12.78
CA LEU A 43 1.70 10.47 12.54
C LEU A 43 2.35 11.84 12.75
N ARG A 44 1.73 12.92 12.24
CA ARG A 44 2.19 14.30 12.44
C ARG A 44 2.23 14.65 13.92
N SER A 45 1.14 14.37 14.63
CA SER A 45 1.05 14.65 16.07
C SER A 45 2.04 13.84 16.89
N TYR A 46 2.20 12.56 16.57
CA TYR A 46 3.05 11.63 17.32
C TYR A 46 4.55 11.93 17.11
N LEU A 47 4.97 12.17 15.86
CA LEU A 47 6.36 12.44 15.53
C LEU A 47 6.78 13.86 15.90
N GLY A 48 5.87 14.84 15.83
CA GLY A 48 6.15 16.24 16.21
C GLY A 48 7.43 16.78 15.55
N ASP A 49 8.31 17.36 16.36
CA ASP A 49 9.58 17.95 15.92
C ASP A 49 10.54 16.93 15.25
N GLU A 50 10.45 15.65 15.62
CA GLU A 50 11.28 14.60 14.99
C GLU A 50 10.92 14.44 13.51
N ALA A 51 9.64 14.57 13.16
CA ALA A 51 9.22 14.54 11.76
C ALA A 51 9.81 15.73 10.99
N ALA A 52 9.83 16.93 11.56
CA ALA A 52 10.38 18.12 10.91
C ALA A 52 11.90 18.00 10.63
N SER A 53 12.62 17.21 11.42
CA SER A 53 14.06 16.95 11.19
C SER A 53 14.34 15.92 10.10
N VAL A 54 13.38 15.04 9.81
CA VAL A 54 13.54 13.90 8.89
C VAL A 54 12.82 14.13 7.56
N PHE A 55 11.62 14.68 7.59
CA PHE A 55 10.75 14.95 6.45
C PHE A 55 10.81 16.43 6.09
N GLY A 56 10.80 16.74 4.79
CA GLY A 56 10.64 18.12 4.34
C GLY A 56 9.26 18.70 4.71
N PRO A 57 9.09 20.05 4.73
CA PRO A 57 7.83 20.69 5.12
C PRO A 57 6.59 20.20 4.36
N GLU A 58 6.77 19.86 3.08
CA GLU A 58 5.71 19.37 2.18
C GLU A 58 5.86 17.88 1.83
N GLU A 59 6.77 17.15 2.49
CA GLU A 59 6.99 15.74 2.22
C GLU A 59 5.84 14.91 2.81
N ALA A 60 5.21 14.07 1.98
CA ALA A 60 4.07 13.28 2.40
C ALA A 60 4.48 12.14 3.36
N LEU A 61 3.76 12.01 4.47
CA LEU A 61 3.93 10.92 5.44
C LEU A 61 3.21 9.63 5.04
N LEU A 62 2.54 9.62 3.90
CA LEU A 62 1.85 8.48 3.31
C LEU A 62 2.02 8.52 1.78
N PRO A 63 2.21 7.37 1.12
CA PRO A 63 2.41 7.34 -0.32
C PRO A 63 1.11 7.68 -1.06
N ASP A 64 1.23 8.18 -2.28
CA ASP A 64 0.13 8.12 -3.24
C ASP A 64 0.11 6.70 -3.83
N ALA A 65 -1.02 6.01 -3.72
CA ALA A 65 -1.12 4.60 -4.06
C ALA A 65 -2.26 4.30 -5.02
N LEU A 66 -2.07 3.29 -5.87
CA LEU A 66 -3.11 2.68 -6.68
C LEU A 66 -4.09 1.94 -5.75
N VAL A 67 -5.32 2.43 -5.67
CA VAL A 67 -6.35 1.86 -4.79
C VAL A 67 -6.97 0.61 -5.42
N LEU A 68 -6.98 -0.48 -4.65
CA LEU A 68 -7.59 -1.75 -5.03
C LEU A 68 -9.08 -1.76 -4.66
N GLU A 69 -9.89 -1.08 -5.48
CA GLU A 69 -11.31 -0.85 -5.19
C GLU A 69 -12.20 -2.09 -5.37
N LYS A 70 -11.74 -3.08 -6.15
CA LYS A 70 -12.53 -4.25 -6.50
C LYS A 70 -11.81 -5.55 -6.16
N HIS A 71 -12.57 -6.50 -5.63
CA HIS A 71 -12.12 -7.86 -5.44
C HIS A 71 -11.57 -8.43 -6.76
N GLY A 72 -10.42 -9.10 -6.69
CA GLY A 72 -9.74 -9.69 -7.84
C GLY A 72 -8.64 -8.82 -8.46
N LEU A 73 -8.66 -7.49 -8.28
CA LEU A 73 -7.63 -6.61 -8.85
C LEU A 73 -6.22 -6.94 -8.32
N ALA A 74 -6.08 -7.19 -7.01
CA ALA A 74 -4.80 -7.58 -6.42
C ALA A 74 -4.21 -8.83 -7.09
N ARG A 75 -5.06 -9.83 -7.36
CA ARG A 75 -4.66 -11.08 -8.03
C ARG A 75 -4.28 -10.83 -9.49
N LEU A 76 -5.05 -10.00 -10.20
CA LEU A 76 -4.71 -9.61 -11.57
C LEU A 76 -3.34 -8.93 -11.61
N LEU A 77 -3.09 -8.01 -10.69
CA LEU A 77 -1.84 -7.23 -10.64
C LEU A 77 -0.61 -8.05 -10.25
N SER A 78 -0.80 -9.25 -9.69
CA SER A 78 0.28 -10.09 -9.13
C SER A 78 1.08 -10.90 -10.16
N LEU A 79 0.67 -10.91 -11.43
CA LEU A 79 1.33 -11.61 -12.53
C LEU A 79 1.33 -10.71 -13.79
N PRO A 80 2.34 -10.83 -14.68
CA PRO A 80 2.37 -10.15 -15.96
C PRO A 80 1.11 -10.41 -16.78
N ALA A 81 0.71 -9.42 -17.57
CA ALA A 81 -0.49 -9.52 -18.38
C ALA A 81 -0.42 -10.64 -19.43
N ARG A 82 0.80 -11.00 -19.89
CA ARG A 82 1.05 -11.93 -21.00
C ARG A 82 1.85 -13.17 -20.60
N SER A 83 2.11 -13.36 -19.31
CA SER A 83 2.91 -14.47 -18.80
C SER A 83 2.32 -15.07 -17.53
N ASP A 84 2.58 -16.35 -17.34
CA ASP A 84 2.16 -17.11 -16.16
C ASP A 84 3.23 -17.15 -15.08
N ARG A 85 4.35 -16.44 -15.24
CA ARG A 85 5.47 -16.42 -14.29
C ARG A 85 5.97 -15.00 -14.05
N PHE A 86 6.28 -14.68 -12.80
CA PHE A 86 6.95 -13.45 -12.39
C PHE A 86 8.04 -13.77 -11.38
N GLU A 87 9.20 -13.11 -11.49
CA GLU A 87 10.29 -13.28 -10.54
C GLU A 87 10.92 -11.93 -10.18
N SER A 88 11.19 -11.75 -8.90
CA SER A 88 11.96 -10.65 -8.34
C SER A 88 12.78 -11.14 -7.15
N ASP A 89 13.61 -10.26 -6.59
CA ASP A 89 14.45 -10.58 -5.42
C ASP A 89 13.64 -10.96 -4.17
N ILE A 90 12.34 -10.65 -4.13
CA ILE A 90 11.49 -10.88 -2.95
C ILE A 90 10.43 -11.97 -3.15
N VAL A 91 10.08 -12.33 -4.39
CA VAL A 91 9.02 -13.31 -4.66
C VAL A 91 9.13 -13.92 -6.06
N SER A 92 8.84 -15.22 -6.16
CA SER A 92 8.56 -15.92 -7.41
C SER A 92 7.08 -16.28 -7.46
N SER A 93 6.36 -15.85 -8.49
CA SER A 93 4.92 -16.04 -8.64
C SER A 93 4.57 -16.82 -9.90
N TYR A 94 3.57 -17.69 -9.81
CA TYR A 94 3.15 -18.56 -10.89
C TYR A 94 1.62 -18.64 -10.98
N ARG A 95 1.08 -18.58 -12.20
CA ARG A 95 -0.28 -19.06 -12.46
C ARG A 95 -0.25 -20.58 -12.49
N VAL A 96 -1.17 -21.19 -11.76
CA VAL A 96 -1.29 -22.66 -11.69
C VAL A 96 -2.75 -23.06 -11.92
N TRP A 97 -2.98 -24.33 -12.24
CA TRP A 97 -4.33 -24.84 -12.52
C TRP A 97 -5.34 -24.57 -11.39
N GLN A 98 -4.88 -24.58 -10.13
CA GLN A 98 -5.70 -24.35 -8.94
C GLN A 98 -5.83 -22.87 -8.57
N GLY A 99 -5.16 -21.94 -9.27
CA GLY A 99 -5.16 -20.51 -8.96
C GLY A 99 -3.81 -19.85 -9.16
N VAL A 100 -3.21 -19.36 -8.06
CA VAL A 100 -1.93 -18.66 -8.08
C VAL A 100 -1.04 -19.19 -6.95
N CYS A 101 0.26 -19.31 -7.24
CA CYS A 101 1.28 -19.71 -6.30
C CYS A 101 2.29 -18.56 -6.13
N HIS A 102 2.60 -18.19 -4.90
CA HIS A 102 3.60 -17.17 -4.57
C HIS A 102 4.62 -17.78 -3.60
N ASN A 103 5.87 -17.85 -4.02
CA ASN A 103 7.01 -18.33 -3.24
C ASN A 103 7.86 -17.12 -2.85
N PRO A 104 7.69 -16.54 -1.64
CA PRO A 104 8.50 -15.42 -1.19
C PRO A 104 9.95 -15.86 -0.91
N ALA A 105 10.90 -14.92 -0.96
CA ALA A 105 12.31 -15.18 -0.67
C ALA A 105 12.56 -15.76 0.74
N LYS A 106 11.66 -15.48 1.69
CA LYS A 106 11.64 -16.08 3.02
C LYS A 106 10.38 -16.92 3.20
N ASP A 107 10.54 -18.24 3.18
CA ASP A 107 9.45 -19.22 3.25
C ASP A 107 8.88 -19.41 4.68
N ARG A 108 9.58 -18.93 5.71
CA ARG A 108 9.15 -19.11 7.10
C ARG A 108 9.22 -17.83 7.91
N ARG A 109 8.23 -17.64 8.78
CA ARG A 109 8.17 -16.54 9.74
C ARG A 109 9.11 -16.81 10.92
N THR A 110 9.78 -15.76 11.39
CA THR A 110 10.55 -15.76 12.65
C THR A 110 9.74 -15.02 13.72
N THR A 111 9.82 -15.47 14.98
CA THR A 111 9.14 -14.82 16.12
C THR A 111 10.10 -14.18 17.11
N ALA A 112 11.31 -14.72 17.25
CA ALA A 112 12.32 -14.18 18.16
C ALA A 112 12.87 -12.85 17.62
N GLY A 113 12.77 -11.78 18.41
CA GLY A 113 13.39 -10.48 18.11
C GLY A 113 12.80 -9.68 16.95
N VAL A 114 11.63 -10.07 16.42
CA VAL A 114 11.03 -9.39 15.23
C VAL A 114 10.04 -8.27 15.58
N PHE A 115 9.56 -8.20 16.82
CA PHE A 115 8.52 -7.23 17.21
C PHE A 115 9.15 -6.04 17.93
N HIS A 116 9.15 -4.90 17.24
CA HIS A 116 9.68 -3.63 17.74
C HIS A 116 8.53 -2.67 18.06
N VAL A 117 8.64 -1.88 19.13
CA VAL A 117 7.65 -0.89 19.54
C VAL A 117 8.33 0.45 19.77
N THR A 118 7.81 1.49 19.14
CA THR A 118 8.37 2.84 19.23
C THR A 118 8.00 3.52 20.55
N GLU A 119 8.96 4.24 21.12
CA GLU A 119 8.80 5.05 22.33
C GLU A 119 7.87 6.26 22.15
N GLY A 120 7.38 6.83 23.25
CA GLY A 120 6.52 8.03 23.22
C GLY A 120 5.03 7.75 22.99
N GLY A 121 4.63 6.48 22.96
CA GLY A 121 3.23 6.04 22.94
C GLY A 121 2.80 5.41 24.27
N LEU A 122 1.96 4.37 24.18
CA LEU A 122 1.61 3.53 25.33
C LEU A 122 2.85 2.79 25.88
N PRO A 123 2.80 2.31 27.14
CA PRO A 123 3.90 1.57 27.73
C PRO A 123 4.36 0.38 26.88
N ILE A 124 5.67 0.25 26.70
CA ILE A 124 6.28 -0.82 25.92
C ILE A 124 6.34 -2.10 26.77
N PRO A 125 5.81 -3.24 26.30
CA PRO A 125 5.93 -4.51 27.02
C PRO A 125 7.40 -4.95 27.16
N ALA A 126 7.74 -5.55 28.29
CA ALA A 126 9.12 -5.94 28.62
C ALA A 126 9.76 -6.94 27.64
N ASP A 127 8.94 -7.71 26.90
CA ASP A 127 9.40 -8.69 25.92
C ASP A 127 9.58 -8.12 24.51
N LYS A 128 9.40 -6.81 24.32
CA LYS A 128 9.52 -6.12 23.02
C LYS A 128 10.79 -5.27 22.95
N LEU A 129 11.27 -5.04 21.73
CA LEU A 129 12.40 -4.17 21.49
C LEU A 129 11.91 -2.72 21.38
N ALA A 130 12.34 -1.87 22.30
CA ALA A 130 12.05 -0.43 22.28
C ALA A 130 12.84 0.26 21.15
N VAL A 131 12.18 1.15 20.41
CA VAL A 131 12.78 1.92 19.33
C VAL A 131 12.62 3.41 19.61
N PRO A 132 13.72 4.19 19.62
CA PRO A 132 13.61 5.64 19.76
C PRO A 132 12.75 6.26 18.67
N ARG A 133 11.92 7.25 19.04
CA ARG A 133 11.00 7.90 18.10
C ARG A 133 11.68 8.48 16.86
N ALA A 134 12.86 9.08 17.02
CA ALA A 134 13.67 9.60 15.92
C ALA A 134 14.11 8.51 14.92
N VAL A 135 14.41 7.31 15.41
CA VAL A 135 14.79 6.16 14.58
C VAL A 135 13.58 5.68 13.77
N PHE A 136 12.40 5.59 14.42
CA PHE A 136 11.17 5.26 13.73
C PHE A 136 10.84 6.26 12.60
N ALA A 137 11.00 7.57 12.82
CA ALA A 137 10.80 8.58 11.77
C ALA A 137 11.70 8.32 10.54
N ARG A 138 12.98 8.00 10.76
CA ARG A 138 13.94 7.67 9.68
C ARG A 138 13.58 6.37 8.96
N LEU A 139 13.16 5.35 9.70
CA LEU A 139 12.71 4.08 9.13
C LEU A 139 11.45 4.27 8.29
N LEU A 140 10.48 5.06 8.77
CA LEU A 140 9.28 5.41 8.00
C LEU A 140 9.65 6.13 6.70
N LYS A 141 10.56 7.11 6.76
CA LYS A 141 11.05 7.80 5.55
C LYS A 141 11.67 6.82 4.56
N SER A 142 12.51 5.90 5.04
CA SER A 142 13.09 4.86 4.18
C SER A 142 12.03 3.93 3.60
N ALA A 143 11.00 3.57 4.36
CA ALA A 143 9.92 2.71 3.89
C ALA A 143 9.05 3.36 2.80
N LEU A 144 8.90 4.69 2.85
CA LEU A 144 8.19 5.47 1.83
C LEU A 144 9.03 5.75 0.57
N ASN A 145 10.31 5.39 0.57
CA ASN A 145 11.24 5.57 -0.55
C ASN A 145 11.90 4.24 -0.97
N PRO A 146 11.12 3.22 -1.37
CA PRO A 146 11.67 1.93 -1.80
C PRO A 146 12.40 2.05 -3.16
N PRO A 147 13.33 1.13 -3.46
CA PRO A 147 13.95 1.05 -4.78
C PRO A 147 12.90 0.74 -5.87
N ARG A 148 13.16 1.22 -7.09
CA ARG A 148 12.26 1.05 -8.25
C ARG A 148 11.88 -0.41 -8.53
N SER A 149 12.82 -1.33 -8.34
CA SER A 149 12.57 -2.77 -8.51
C SER A 149 11.46 -3.32 -7.62
N LEU A 150 11.21 -2.73 -6.45
CA LEU A 150 10.11 -3.10 -5.56
C LEU A 150 8.80 -2.39 -5.90
N MET A 151 8.87 -1.30 -6.66
CA MET A 151 7.70 -0.50 -7.06
C MET A 151 7.06 -1.01 -8.35
N THR A 152 7.79 -1.77 -9.17
CA THR A 152 7.29 -2.31 -10.43
C THR A 152 6.10 -3.26 -10.20
N LEU A 153 4.95 -2.92 -10.78
CA LEU A 153 3.77 -3.79 -10.74
C LEU A 153 3.99 -5.00 -11.67
N PRO A 154 3.83 -6.24 -11.18
CA PRO A 154 4.05 -7.45 -11.98
C PRO A 154 3.27 -7.45 -13.30
N TYR A 155 2.03 -6.97 -13.29
CA TYR A 155 1.16 -6.88 -14.47
C TYR A 155 1.78 -6.18 -15.67
N THR A 156 2.57 -5.14 -15.42
CA THR A 156 3.21 -4.31 -16.45
C THR A 156 4.71 -4.58 -16.59
N ALA A 157 5.24 -5.59 -15.90
CA ALA A 157 6.69 -5.82 -15.83
C ALA A 157 7.34 -6.12 -17.20
N GLU A 158 6.56 -6.62 -18.16
CA GLU A 158 7.01 -6.96 -19.52
C GLU A 158 6.77 -5.84 -20.54
N GLU A 159 6.19 -4.72 -20.13
CA GLU A 159 5.96 -3.57 -20.99
C GLU A 159 7.24 -2.74 -21.16
N ALA A 160 7.34 -2.00 -22.27
CA ALA A 160 8.50 -1.12 -22.53
C ALA A 160 8.68 -0.02 -21.46
N ALA A 161 7.58 0.37 -20.82
CA ALA A 161 7.55 1.29 -19.68
C ALA A 161 6.68 0.71 -18.56
N PRO A 162 7.26 -0.10 -17.66
CA PRO A 162 6.53 -0.68 -16.53
C PRO A 162 6.00 0.40 -15.58
N VAL A 163 4.86 0.13 -14.95
CA VAL A 163 4.29 1.02 -13.94
C VAL A 163 4.95 0.79 -12.59
N GLU A 164 5.42 1.88 -11.98
CA GLU A 164 5.96 1.92 -10.63
C GLU A 164 4.94 2.56 -9.69
N ALA A 165 4.39 1.82 -8.73
CA ALA A 165 3.37 2.35 -7.83
C ALA A 165 3.30 1.60 -6.50
N PHE A 166 2.97 2.34 -5.43
CA PHE A 166 2.39 1.73 -4.24
C PHE A 166 0.99 1.21 -4.58
N VAL A 167 0.60 0.08 -4.00
CA VAL A 167 -0.78 -0.43 -4.03
C VAL A 167 -1.39 -0.33 -2.64
N SER A 168 -2.69 -0.12 -2.57
CA SER A 168 -3.35 0.10 -1.29
C SER A 168 -4.73 -0.54 -1.22
N LEU A 169 -5.11 -1.02 -0.04
CA LEU A 169 -6.36 -1.69 0.24
C LEU A 169 -7.02 -1.07 1.47
N LEU A 170 -8.35 -1.11 1.55
CA LEU A 170 -9.08 -0.81 2.78
C LEU A 170 -9.69 -2.11 3.30
N LEU A 171 -9.39 -2.44 4.55
CA LEU A 171 -9.97 -3.59 5.24
C LEU A 171 -10.88 -3.14 6.37
N ARG A 172 -11.94 -3.91 6.62
CA ARG A 172 -12.91 -3.72 7.71
C ARG A 172 -12.99 -4.93 8.63
N PRO A 173 -11.88 -5.35 9.28
CA PRO A 173 -11.91 -6.53 10.13
C PRO A 173 -12.84 -6.32 11.34
N LYS A 174 -13.59 -7.37 11.66
CA LYS A 174 -14.53 -7.40 12.78
C LYS A 174 -13.78 -7.38 14.11
N ILE A 175 -14.22 -6.53 15.03
CA ILE A 175 -13.65 -6.37 16.38
C ILE A 175 -14.64 -6.76 17.47
N ALA A 176 -15.94 -6.56 17.24
CA ALA A 176 -16.99 -7.05 18.13
C ALA A 176 -18.12 -7.67 17.31
N PRO A 177 -18.58 -8.89 17.64
CA PRO A 177 -19.74 -9.49 17.01
C PRO A 177 -21.03 -8.81 17.48
N GLU A 178 -22.10 -8.97 16.70
CA GLU A 178 -23.44 -8.57 17.11
C GLU A 178 -23.96 -9.47 18.23
N VAL A 179 -24.65 -8.86 19.21
CA VAL A 179 -25.47 -9.54 20.21
C VAL A 179 -26.87 -8.88 20.18
N PRO A 180 -27.92 -9.59 19.73
CA PRO A 180 -29.25 -9.02 19.57
C PRO A 180 -29.77 -8.35 20.85
N GLY A 181 -30.27 -7.11 20.71
CA GLY A 181 -30.76 -6.30 21.83
C GLY A 181 -29.69 -5.68 22.73
N TYR A 182 -28.39 -5.90 22.45
CA TYR A 182 -27.30 -5.38 23.26
C TYR A 182 -26.29 -4.55 22.46
N ILE A 183 -25.68 -5.12 21.42
CA ILE A 183 -24.64 -4.44 20.63
C ILE A 183 -24.72 -4.86 19.16
N VAL A 184 -24.57 -3.88 18.28
CA VAL A 184 -24.37 -4.14 16.84
C VAL A 184 -22.92 -4.54 16.58
N GLU A 185 -22.70 -5.26 15.48
CA GLU A 185 -21.35 -5.58 15.02
C GLU A 185 -20.49 -4.31 14.84
N LYS A 186 -19.23 -4.39 15.25
CA LYS A 186 -18.24 -3.33 15.07
C LYS A 186 -17.02 -3.84 14.32
N SER A 187 -16.52 -3.02 13.41
CA SER A 187 -15.26 -3.23 12.69
C SER A 187 -14.34 -2.04 12.88
N MET A 188 -13.03 -2.28 12.75
CA MET A 188 -12.05 -1.20 12.59
C MET A 188 -11.71 -1.01 11.11
N GLU A 189 -10.95 0.04 10.81
CA GLU A 189 -10.43 0.34 9.47
C GLU A 189 -8.91 0.12 9.45
N ILE A 190 -8.41 -0.56 8.42
CA ILE A 190 -6.97 -0.77 8.19
C ILE A 190 -6.63 -0.37 6.75
N ARG A 191 -5.51 0.35 6.59
CA ARG A 191 -4.93 0.79 5.32
C ARG A 191 -3.59 0.11 5.08
#